data_AF-A0A430S676-F1
#
_entry.id   AF-A0A430S676-F1
#
_cell.length_a   1.000
_cell.length_b   1.000
_cell.length_c   1.000
_cell.angle_alpha   90.00
_cell.angle_beta   90.00
_cell.angle_gamma   90.00
#
_symmetry.space_group_name_H-M   'P 1'
#
loop_
_entity.id
_entity.type
_entity.pdbx_description
1 polymer ?
#
loop_
_entity_poly.entity_id
_entity_poly.type
_entity_poly.pdbx_seq_one_letter_code
_entity_poly.pdbx_strand_id
1 'polypeptide(L)'
;MRKGFTLLELLLAMSLLALLMALAYGGVVEFLKWRSDLDALASAQAKLRRIVEVFTQDLRSAVFGGLSGSPYPTGETSLSFALIEGGAGYPVLPHDAGPNQSFERASEVKILAPVGNASELGIAQGDTVLMVNNAGDGVLLPVTNVSPVSGEPGRWHIVHAGCGNTITYTPNTLLFRVRTLGLRYNPETKVLEAGVGTGSPVPLAFDLSRFRVDYIYEATRGDVLVNPSLPPGQTPPNEVSHNNRTYTLRRLQLVLETGFPSRGRMLSRSYTAQVELSSNTQYDVKQILPCR
;
A
#
# COMPACT_ATOMS: atom_id res chain seq x y z
N MET A 1 -55.43 -66.36 3.16
CA MET A 1 -54.18 -67.00 2.68
C MET A 1 -53.07 -65.94 2.67
N ARG A 2 -52.14 -65.98 3.64
CA ARG A 2 -50.92 -65.16 3.61
C ARG A 2 -49.97 -65.80 2.63
N LYS A 3 -49.73 -65.18 1.46
CA LYS A 3 -48.62 -65.57 0.58
C LYS A 3 -47.33 -65.20 1.31
N GLY A 4 -46.54 -66.20 1.68
CA GLY A 4 -45.21 -66.00 2.27
C GLY A 4 -44.25 -65.49 1.20
N PHE A 5 -43.40 -64.52 1.56
CA PHE A 5 -42.35 -64.00 0.68
C PHE A 5 -41.45 -65.15 0.22
N THR A 6 -41.24 -65.24 -1.09
CA THR A 6 -40.27 -66.19 -1.65
C THR A 6 -38.86 -65.68 -1.40
N LEU A 7 -37.90 -66.60 -1.21
CA LEU A 7 -36.49 -66.24 -1.01
C LEU A 7 -35.93 -65.38 -2.15
N LEU A 8 -36.47 -65.57 -3.36
CA LEU A 8 -36.18 -64.77 -4.55
C LEU A 8 -36.64 -63.32 -4.42
N GLU A 9 -37.88 -63.06 -3.95
CA GLU A 9 -38.39 -61.70 -3.75
C GLU A 9 -37.57 -60.94 -2.69
N LEU A 10 -37.11 -61.62 -1.65
CA LEU A 10 -36.31 -61.01 -0.58
C LEU A 10 -34.91 -60.62 -1.08
N LEU A 11 -34.30 -61.45 -1.93
CA LEU A 11 -33.03 -61.17 -2.61
C LEU A 11 -33.15 -59.99 -3.59
N LEU A 12 -34.26 -59.94 -4.34
CA LEU A 12 -34.53 -58.89 -5.31
C LEU A 12 -34.86 -57.55 -4.62
N ALA A 13 -35.57 -57.57 -3.49
CA ALA A 13 -35.80 -56.39 -2.66
C ALA A 13 -34.49 -55.87 -2.05
N MET A 14 -33.61 -56.75 -1.58
CA MET A 14 -32.29 -56.35 -1.06
C MET A 14 -31.39 -55.73 -2.13
N SER A 15 -31.37 -56.28 -3.35
CA SER A 15 -30.52 -55.73 -4.42
C SER A 15 -31.00 -54.35 -4.86
N LEU A 16 -32.32 -54.14 -4.98
CA LEU A 16 -32.93 -52.83 -5.23
C LEU A 16 -32.61 -51.84 -4.11
N LEU A 17 -32.70 -52.26 -2.84
CA LEU A 17 -32.37 -51.42 -1.71
C LEU A 17 -30.88 -51.03 -1.71
N ALA A 18 -29.98 -51.97 -1.98
CA ALA A 18 -28.55 -51.71 -2.05
C ALA A 18 -28.21 -50.74 -3.19
N LEU A 19 -28.86 -50.89 -4.35
CA LEU A 19 -28.71 -49.98 -5.48
C LEU A 19 -29.18 -48.56 -5.13
N LEU A 20 -30.36 -48.44 -4.50
CA LEU A 20 -30.91 -47.15 -4.07
C LEU A 20 -30.02 -46.47 -3.02
N MET A 21 -29.52 -47.23 -2.05
CA MET A 21 -28.58 -46.75 -1.04
C MET A 21 -27.27 -46.27 -1.67
N ALA A 22 -26.73 -47.01 -2.65
CA ALA A 22 -25.51 -46.63 -3.35
C ALA A 22 -25.68 -45.33 -4.15
N LEU A 23 -26.81 -45.16 -4.85
CA LEU A 23 -27.13 -43.93 -5.59
C LEU A 23 -27.33 -42.75 -4.64
N ALA A 24 -28.07 -42.95 -3.54
CA ALA A 24 -28.31 -41.92 -2.53
C ALA A 24 -26.99 -41.48 -1.86
N TYR A 25 -26.14 -42.43 -1.48
CA TYR A 25 -24.85 -42.15 -0.88
C TYR A 25 -23.90 -41.42 -1.85
N GLY A 26 -23.87 -41.84 -3.11
CA GLY A 26 -23.10 -41.16 -4.15
C GLY A 26 -23.53 -39.70 -4.33
N GLY A 27 -24.85 -39.44 -4.36
CA GLY A 27 -25.40 -38.09 -4.43
C GLY A 27 -25.05 -37.22 -3.21
N VAL A 28 -25.14 -37.78 -2.00
CA VAL A 28 -24.80 -37.06 -0.76
C VAL A 28 -23.32 -36.71 -0.70
N VAL A 29 -22.43 -37.65 -1.03
CA VAL A 29 -20.98 -37.39 -1.03
C VAL A 29 -20.60 -36.32 -2.04
N GLU A 30 -21.18 -36.35 -3.24
CA GLU A 30 -20.91 -35.34 -4.26
C GLU A 30 -21.46 -33.96 -3.87
N PHE A 31 -22.63 -33.93 -3.25
CA PHE A 31 -23.21 -32.69 -2.69
C PHE A 31 -22.34 -32.11 -1.57
N LEU A 32 -21.83 -32.93 -0.65
CA LEU A 32 -20.94 -32.48 0.43
C LEU A 32 -19.62 -31.94 -0.12
N LYS A 33 -19.02 -32.59 -1.12
CA LYS A 33 -17.83 -32.10 -1.80
C LYS A 33 -18.09 -30.75 -2.47
N TRP A 34 -19.19 -30.64 -3.21
CA TRP A 34 -19.59 -29.39 -3.86
C TRP A 34 -19.81 -28.26 -2.85
N ARG A 35 -20.50 -28.53 -1.74
CA ARG A 35 -20.69 -27.55 -0.67
C ARG A 35 -19.36 -27.12 -0.05
N SER A 36 -18.46 -28.06 0.23
CA SER A 36 -17.13 -27.75 0.75
C SER A 36 -16.33 -26.86 -0.22
N ASP A 37 -16.43 -27.11 -1.52
CA ASP A 37 -15.78 -26.28 -2.55
C ASP A 37 -16.37 -24.86 -2.56
N LEU A 38 -17.69 -24.73 -2.46
CA LEU A 38 -18.37 -23.43 -2.38
C LEU A 38 -18.02 -22.65 -1.11
N ASP A 39 -17.93 -23.32 0.04
CA ASP A 39 -17.56 -22.69 1.31
C ASP A 39 -16.11 -22.20 1.28
N ALA A 40 -15.18 -23.00 0.72
CA ALA A 40 -13.79 -22.60 0.52
C ALA A 40 -13.67 -21.39 -0.44
N LEU A 41 -14.46 -21.41 -1.52
CA LEU A 41 -14.54 -20.31 -2.48
C LEU A 41 -15.04 -19.00 -1.85
N ALA A 42 -16.13 -19.07 -1.09
CA ALA A 42 -16.71 -17.92 -0.43
C ALA A 42 -15.75 -17.33 0.62
N SER A 43 -15.10 -18.19 1.40
CA SER A 43 -14.09 -17.79 2.39
C SER A 43 -12.89 -17.09 1.74
N ALA A 44 -12.36 -17.66 0.64
CA ALA A 44 -11.27 -17.06 -0.12
C ALA A 44 -11.63 -15.66 -0.64
N GLN A 45 -12.82 -15.49 -1.23
CA GLN A 45 -13.27 -14.18 -1.70
C GLN A 45 -13.48 -13.16 -0.58
N ALA A 46 -14.07 -13.58 0.55
CA ALA A 46 -14.27 -12.70 1.70
C ALA A 46 -12.93 -12.20 2.27
N LYS A 47 -11.93 -13.08 2.36
CA LYS A 47 -10.56 -12.73 2.77
C LYS A 47 -9.95 -11.69 1.84
N LEU A 48 -9.95 -11.95 0.53
CA LEU A 48 -9.40 -11.02 -0.47
C LEU A 48 -10.10 -9.65 -0.41
N ARG A 49 -11.43 -9.63 -0.31
CA ARG A 49 -12.22 -8.39 -0.22
C ARG A 49 -11.83 -7.56 1.01
N ARG A 50 -11.71 -8.18 2.19
CA ARG A 50 -11.35 -7.47 3.43
C ARG A 50 -9.97 -6.84 3.36
N ILE A 51 -9.00 -7.54 2.77
CA ILE A 51 -7.63 -7.03 2.59
C ILE A 51 -7.65 -5.79 1.70
N VAL A 52 -8.38 -5.87 0.58
CA VAL A 52 -8.54 -4.73 -0.33
C VAL A 52 -9.24 -3.56 0.34
N GLU A 53 -10.31 -3.80 1.09
CA GLU A 53 -11.08 -2.73 1.71
C GLU A 53 -10.21 -1.87 2.63
N VAL A 54 -9.49 -2.50 3.57
CA VAL A 54 -8.54 -1.81 4.47
C VAL A 54 -7.52 -1.02 3.65
N PHE A 55 -6.96 -1.65 2.63
CA PHE A 55 -5.94 -1.01 1.80
C PHE A 55 -6.47 0.19 1.00
N THR A 56 -7.64 0.09 0.38
CA THR A 56 -8.22 1.19 -0.39
C THR A 56 -8.62 2.37 0.49
N GLN A 57 -8.98 2.12 1.76
CA GLN A 57 -9.22 3.17 2.75
C GLN A 57 -7.92 3.91 3.10
N ASP A 58 -6.84 3.17 3.36
CA ASP A 58 -5.53 3.75 3.66
C ASP A 58 -4.97 4.52 2.46
N LEU A 59 -5.06 3.95 1.26
CA LEU A 59 -4.59 4.62 0.04
C LEU A 59 -5.37 5.89 -0.28
N ARG A 60 -6.71 5.88 -0.13
CA ARG A 60 -7.51 7.08 -0.37
C ARG A 60 -7.10 8.21 0.57
N SER A 61 -6.68 7.87 1.79
CA SER A 61 -6.16 8.83 2.75
C SER A 61 -4.73 9.25 2.42
N ALA A 62 -3.93 8.36 1.83
CA ALA A 62 -2.52 8.58 1.51
C ALA A 62 -2.24 9.35 0.23
N VAL A 63 -3.26 9.56 -0.62
CA VAL A 63 -3.11 10.36 -1.84
C VAL A 63 -2.51 11.75 -1.56
N PHE A 64 -2.62 12.23 -0.32
CA PHE A 64 -2.00 13.49 0.12
C PHE A 64 -0.47 13.46 0.25
N GLY A 65 0.19 12.33 0.56
CA GLY A 65 1.64 12.33 0.82
C GLY A 65 2.52 11.71 -0.27
N GLY A 66 1.94 11.05 -1.28
CA GLY A 66 2.68 10.51 -2.43
C GLY A 66 3.33 9.13 -2.19
N LEU A 67 3.80 8.52 -3.28
CA LEU A 67 4.51 7.24 -3.23
C LEU A 67 5.90 7.41 -2.63
N SER A 68 6.27 6.47 -1.75
CA SER A 68 7.48 6.51 -0.94
C SER A 68 8.32 5.25 -1.13
N GLY A 69 9.63 5.34 -0.89
CA GLY A 69 10.54 4.18 -0.80
C GLY A 69 10.61 3.55 0.59
N SER A 70 9.86 4.07 1.57
CA SER A 70 9.86 3.69 2.98
C SER A 70 8.44 3.43 3.47
N PRO A 71 8.18 2.38 4.29
CA PRO A 71 9.18 1.50 4.93
C PRO A 71 9.77 0.42 4.01
N TYR A 72 9.12 0.13 2.89
CA TYR A 72 9.61 -0.83 1.89
C TYR A 72 9.84 -0.13 0.55
N PRO A 73 10.83 -0.54 -0.25
CA PRO A 73 10.95 -0.09 -1.62
C PRO A 73 9.65 -0.36 -2.38
N THR A 74 9.11 0.66 -3.05
CA THR A 74 7.90 0.51 -3.86
C THR A 74 8.23 -0.17 -5.19
N GLY A 75 7.45 -1.18 -5.58
CA GLY A 75 7.68 -2.00 -6.76
C GLY A 75 6.47 -2.88 -7.10
N GLU A 76 6.69 -4.00 -7.79
CA GLU A 76 5.60 -4.87 -8.25
C GLU A 76 4.96 -5.68 -7.12
N THR A 77 5.69 -6.01 -6.05
CA THR A 77 5.22 -6.86 -4.94
C THR A 77 5.22 -6.14 -3.59
N SER A 78 5.51 -4.85 -3.60
CA SER A 78 5.55 -3.99 -2.44
C SER A 78 5.13 -2.58 -2.81
N LEU A 79 4.51 -1.87 -1.87
CA LEU A 79 4.06 -0.51 -2.08
C LEU A 79 4.22 0.23 -0.78
N SER A 80 4.84 1.40 -0.82
CA SER A 80 4.85 2.32 0.30
C SER A 80 4.42 3.72 -0.10
N PHE A 81 3.80 4.42 0.84
CA PHE A 81 3.29 5.76 0.65
C PHE A 81 3.45 6.55 1.93
N ALA A 82 3.55 7.86 1.80
CA ALA A 82 3.48 8.77 2.93
C ALA A 82 2.02 9.22 3.10
N LEU A 83 1.52 9.14 4.33
CA LEU A 83 0.23 9.68 4.73
C LEU A 83 0.48 10.97 5.50
N ILE A 84 -0.08 12.10 5.07
CA ILE A 84 0.03 13.34 5.83
C ILE A 84 -0.75 13.23 7.14
N GLU A 85 -0.07 13.49 8.24
CA GLU A 85 -0.63 13.53 9.58
C GLU A 85 -0.49 14.96 10.11
N GLY A 86 -1.59 15.73 10.08
CA GLY A 86 -1.61 17.09 10.62
C GLY A 86 -2.26 18.10 9.68
N GLY A 87 -2.00 19.39 9.95
CA GLY A 87 -2.60 20.53 9.24
C GLY A 87 -1.89 20.91 7.93
N ALA A 88 -2.00 22.18 7.55
CA ALA A 88 -1.56 22.73 6.26
C ALA A 88 -0.04 22.74 5.98
N GLY A 89 0.77 22.08 6.82
CA GLY A 89 2.23 22.10 6.76
C GLY A 89 2.84 23.38 7.34
N TYR A 90 4.13 23.30 7.65
CA TYR A 90 4.92 24.40 8.16
C TYR A 90 5.80 24.99 7.05
N PRO A 91 5.83 26.32 6.88
CA PRO A 91 6.73 26.96 5.94
C PRO A 91 8.18 26.78 6.39
N VAL A 92 9.01 26.28 5.47
CA VAL A 92 10.45 26.10 5.66
C VAL A 92 11.17 27.41 5.34
N LEU A 93 12.14 27.76 6.17
CA LEU A 93 12.99 28.94 6.03
C LEU A 93 14.29 28.56 5.31
N PRO A 94 14.85 29.46 4.48
CA PRO A 94 16.14 29.22 3.85
C PRO A 94 17.26 29.19 4.90
N HIS A 95 18.30 28.40 4.62
CA HIS A 95 19.51 28.35 5.46
C HIS A 95 20.40 29.57 5.26
N ASP A 96 20.62 29.98 4.00
CA ASP A 96 21.49 31.10 3.64
C ASP A 96 20.81 32.06 2.65
N ALA A 97 21.36 33.27 2.51
CA ALA A 97 20.97 34.27 1.51
C ALA A 97 21.63 34.06 0.13
N GLY A 98 22.14 32.84 -0.16
CA GLY A 98 22.99 32.52 -1.32
C GLY A 98 22.55 31.26 -2.08
N PRO A 99 23.36 30.74 -3.02
CA PRO A 99 23.00 29.57 -3.81
C PRO A 99 22.74 28.39 -2.88
N ASN A 100 21.59 27.73 -3.04
CA ASN A 100 20.94 26.72 -2.18
C ASN A 100 21.78 25.49 -1.71
N GLN A 101 23.10 25.49 -1.91
CA GLN A 101 24.02 24.40 -1.60
C GLN A 101 24.14 24.06 -0.11
N SER A 102 23.83 24.99 0.79
CA SER A 102 23.82 24.73 2.24
C SER A 102 22.51 24.14 2.73
N PHE A 103 21.42 24.35 1.98
CA PHE A 103 20.12 23.75 2.23
C PHE A 103 20.07 22.33 1.66
N GLU A 104 20.62 22.15 0.46
CA GLU A 104 20.94 20.82 -0.07
C GLU A 104 22.01 20.21 0.85
N ARG A 105 21.81 18.96 1.28
CA ARG A 105 22.67 18.23 2.23
C ARG A 105 22.64 18.72 3.68
N ALA A 106 21.80 19.70 4.01
CA ALA A 106 21.56 20.03 5.41
C ALA A 106 21.02 18.81 6.15
N SER A 107 21.40 18.67 7.42
CA SER A 107 20.86 17.67 8.36
C SER A 107 19.87 18.29 9.36
N GLU A 108 19.47 19.53 9.11
CA GLU A 108 18.42 20.24 9.81
C GLU A 108 17.67 21.15 8.84
N VAL A 109 16.44 21.51 9.20
CA VAL A 109 15.69 22.58 8.55
C VAL A 109 15.07 23.49 9.60
N LYS A 110 14.94 24.78 9.25
CA LYS A 110 14.26 25.77 10.07
C LYS A 110 12.83 25.94 9.58
N ILE A 111 11.87 25.92 10.48
CA ILE A 111 10.45 26.18 10.17
C ILE A 111 9.93 27.36 10.97
N LEU A 112 8.88 28.01 10.44
CA LEU A 112 8.12 29.02 11.16
C LEU A 112 6.81 28.40 11.66
N ALA A 113 6.64 28.37 12.99
CA ALA A 113 5.43 27.90 13.65
C ALA A 113 5.13 28.81 14.86
N PRO A 114 3.97 29.49 14.90
CA PRO A 114 3.64 30.46 15.94
C PRO A 114 3.18 29.77 17.24
N VAL A 115 3.97 28.82 17.74
CA VAL A 115 3.72 28.05 18.96
C VAL A 115 4.78 28.36 20.01
N GLY A 116 4.40 28.31 21.29
CA GLY A 116 5.29 28.65 22.39
C GLY A 116 6.22 27.51 22.80
N ASN A 117 5.81 26.27 22.56
CA ASN A 117 6.50 25.06 23.05
C ASN A 117 6.61 23.98 21.96
N ALA A 118 7.63 23.13 22.04
CA ALA A 118 7.87 22.05 21.08
C ALA A 118 6.70 21.04 21.04
N SER A 119 6.06 20.79 22.19
CA SER A 119 4.91 19.88 22.30
C SER A 119 3.70 20.35 21.52
N GLU A 120 3.55 21.66 21.29
CA GLU A 120 2.44 22.25 20.54
C GLU A 120 2.68 22.19 19.02
N LEU A 121 3.93 21.98 18.59
CA LEU A 121 4.30 21.85 17.19
C LEU A 121 3.70 20.59 16.53
N GLY A 122 3.39 19.58 17.33
CA GLY A 122 2.87 18.31 16.83
C GLY A 122 3.88 17.51 16.00
N ILE A 123 5.16 17.90 15.98
CA ILE A 123 6.31 17.17 15.44
C ILE A 123 7.24 16.87 16.61
N ALA A 124 7.62 15.61 16.79
CA ALA A 124 8.50 15.15 17.85
C ALA A 124 9.62 14.24 17.31
N GLN A 125 10.61 13.97 18.17
CA GLN A 125 11.63 12.97 17.88
C GLN A 125 10.97 11.60 17.59
N GLY A 126 11.44 10.93 16.54
CA GLY A 126 10.91 9.66 16.07
C GLY A 126 9.79 9.77 15.02
N ASP A 127 9.25 10.98 14.80
CA ASP A 127 8.34 11.22 13.68
C ASP A 127 9.10 11.22 12.34
N THR A 128 8.34 11.05 11.25
CA THR A 128 8.82 11.30 9.90
C THR A 128 8.15 12.55 9.37
N VAL A 129 8.90 13.38 8.64
CA VAL A 129 8.37 14.56 7.96
C VAL A 129 8.62 14.46 6.46
N LEU A 130 7.67 14.94 5.67
CA LEU A 130 7.79 15.13 4.23
C LEU A 130 8.03 16.60 3.97
N MET A 131 9.17 16.93 3.39
CA MET A 131 9.45 18.26 2.89
C MET A 131 9.19 18.30 1.39
N VAL A 132 8.44 19.29 0.90
CA VAL A 132 8.07 19.43 -0.51
C VAL A 132 8.38 20.84 -0.98
N ASN A 133 9.11 20.96 -2.08
CA ASN A 133 9.38 22.25 -2.72
C ASN A 133 8.30 22.61 -3.76
N ASN A 134 8.33 23.84 -4.28
CA ASN A 134 7.38 24.32 -5.29
C ASN A 134 7.58 23.69 -6.68
N ALA A 135 8.68 22.98 -6.91
CA ALA A 135 8.89 22.17 -8.11
C ALA A 135 8.19 20.80 -8.03
N GLY A 136 7.72 20.42 -6.83
CA GLY A 136 7.08 19.15 -6.54
C GLY A 136 8.06 18.02 -6.17
N ASP A 137 9.32 18.35 -5.90
CA ASP A 137 10.26 17.39 -5.33
C ASP A 137 10.03 17.29 -3.83
N GLY A 138 9.82 16.05 -3.37
CA GLY A 138 9.66 15.71 -1.97
C GLY A 138 10.88 14.96 -1.41
N VAL A 139 11.12 15.07 -0.11
CA VAL A 139 12.05 14.21 0.62
C VAL A 139 11.45 13.81 1.97
N LEU A 140 11.58 12.53 2.32
CA LEU A 140 11.21 12.03 3.64
C LEU A 140 12.40 12.10 4.59
N LEU A 141 12.21 12.74 5.73
CA LEU A 141 13.26 13.00 6.71
C LEU A 141 12.83 12.45 8.08
N PRO A 142 13.62 11.58 8.72
CA PRO A 142 13.36 11.14 10.08
C PRO A 142 13.74 12.25 11.06
N VAL A 143 12.85 12.58 11.98
CA VAL A 143 13.09 13.63 12.98
C VAL A 143 13.88 13.03 14.14
N THR A 144 15.12 13.48 14.28
CA THR A 144 16.03 13.08 15.36
C THR A 144 15.98 14.02 16.56
N ASN A 145 15.65 15.29 16.35
CA ASN A 145 15.50 16.28 17.43
C ASN A 145 14.65 17.47 16.95
N VAL A 146 13.99 18.14 17.90
CA VAL A 146 13.24 19.39 17.67
C VAL A 146 13.65 20.39 18.74
N SER A 147 14.15 21.56 18.34
CA SER A 147 14.60 22.59 19.29
C SER A 147 14.26 24.00 18.80
N PRO A 148 14.00 24.96 19.70
CA PRO A 148 13.75 26.34 19.29
C PRO A 148 15.01 26.98 18.70
N VAL A 149 14.83 27.92 17.76
CA VAL A 149 15.93 28.77 17.28
C VAL A 149 16.20 29.84 18.34
N SER A 150 17.43 29.88 18.85
CA SER A 150 17.80 30.84 19.90
C SER A 150 17.63 32.28 19.43
N GLY A 151 16.91 33.10 20.20
CA GLY A 151 16.69 34.52 19.91
C GLY A 151 15.63 34.81 18.84
N GLU A 152 14.97 33.80 18.27
CA GLU A 152 13.96 33.97 17.22
C GLU A 152 12.64 33.27 17.60
N PRO A 153 11.70 33.98 18.25
CA PRO A 153 10.42 33.41 18.66
C PRO A 153 9.63 32.83 17.48
N GLY A 154 9.01 31.68 17.69
CA GLY A 154 8.19 31.00 16.67
C GLY A 154 8.98 30.33 15.56
N ARG A 155 10.31 30.17 15.71
CA ARG A 155 11.14 29.41 14.79
C ARG A 155 11.73 28.17 15.47
N TRP A 156 11.73 27.08 14.72
CA TRP A 156 12.12 25.76 15.23
C TRP A 156 13.11 25.09 14.28
N HIS A 157 14.14 24.48 14.85
CA HIS A 157 15.02 23.53 14.18
C HIS A 157 14.37 22.15 14.21
N ILE A 158 14.19 21.56 13.03
CA ILE A 158 13.84 20.15 12.83
C ILE A 158 15.10 19.44 12.37
N VAL A 159 15.73 18.68 13.27
CA VAL A 159 16.99 17.99 13.01
C VAL A 159 16.69 16.60 12.48
N HIS A 160 17.28 16.24 11.36
CA HIS A 160 17.16 14.95 10.69
C HIS A 160 18.55 14.37 10.40
N ALA A 161 19.29 14.11 11.48
CA ALA A 161 20.66 13.62 11.39
C ALA A 161 20.74 12.26 10.69
N GLY A 162 21.75 12.08 9.83
CA GLY A 162 21.97 10.85 9.07
C GLY A 162 21.11 10.70 7.80
N CYS A 163 20.27 11.69 7.50
CA CYS A 163 19.41 11.73 6.31
C CYS A 163 19.39 13.17 5.79
N GLY A 164 20.41 13.54 5.03
CA GLY A 164 20.62 14.86 4.48
C GLY A 164 19.62 15.18 3.37
N ASN A 165 19.19 16.44 3.34
CA ASN A 165 18.24 16.92 2.35
C ASN A 165 18.77 16.78 0.92
N THR A 166 17.92 16.40 -0.02
CA THR A 166 18.25 16.25 -1.45
C THR A 166 17.48 17.17 -2.38
N ILE A 167 16.51 17.93 -1.85
CA ILE A 167 15.72 18.88 -2.65
C ILE A 167 16.28 20.29 -2.52
N THR A 168 16.20 21.04 -3.62
CA THR A 168 16.56 22.45 -3.66
C THR A 168 15.49 23.29 -2.95
N TYR A 169 15.91 24.27 -2.14
CA TYR A 169 15.00 25.23 -1.53
C TYR A 169 14.31 26.08 -2.60
N THR A 170 13.01 26.27 -2.45
CA THR A 170 12.23 27.23 -3.23
C THR A 170 11.30 28.01 -2.29
N PRO A 171 10.90 29.26 -2.62
CA PRO A 171 9.81 29.92 -1.91
C PRO A 171 8.58 29.00 -1.89
N ASN A 172 7.87 28.96 -0.76
CA ASN A 172 6.75 28.04 -0.51
C ASN A 172 7.14 26.56 -0.34
N THR A 173 8.38 26.27 0.06
CA THR A 173 8.73 24.92 0.56
C THR A 173 7.98 24.67 1.87
N LEU A 174 7.25 23.55 1.93
CA LEU A 174 6.43 23.16 3.07
C LEU A 174 6.96 21.87 3.71
N LEU A 175 6.83 21.79 5.03
CA LEU A 175 7.14 20.62 5.82
C LEU A 175 5.86 20.06 6.43
N PHE A 176 5.54 18.81 6.13
CA PHE A 176 4.40 18.10 6.67
C PHE A 176 4.88 16.99 7.59
N ARG A 177 4.22 16.81 8.73
CA ARG A 177 4.35 15.54 9.45
C ARG A 177 3.64 14.45 8.66
N VAL A 178 4.29 13.30 8.53
CA VAL A 178 3.75 12.17 7.79
C VAL A 178 3.99 10.86 8.53
N ARG A 179 3.13 9.90 8.28
CA ARG A 179 3.34 8.51 8.61
C ARG A 179 3.58 7.71 7.35
N THR A 180 4.68 6.98 7.29
CA THR A 180 4.91 6.06 6.18
C THR A 180 4.19 4.75 6.44
N LEU A 181 3.45 4.28 5.44
CA LEU A 181 2.75 3.01 5.47
C LEU A 181 3.22 2.21 4.26
N GLY A 182 3.47 0.92 4.46
CA GLY A 182 3.94 0.06 3.39
C GLY A 182 3.37 -1.33 3.48
N LEU A 183 3.24 -1.97 2.33
CA LEU A 183 2.93 -3.37 2.16
C LEU A 183 4.09 -4.08 1.49
N ARG A 184 4.35 -5.32 1.91
CA ARG A 184 5.34 -6.19 1.28
C ARG A 184 4.82 -7.62 1.25
N TYR A 185 4.80 -8.21 0.07
CA TYR A 185 4.48 -9.63 -0.07
C TYR A 185 5.76 -10.47 -0.04
N ASN A 186 5.77 -11.49 0.82
CA ASN A 186 6.80 -12.52 0.83
C ASN A 186 6.28 -13.79 0.12
N PRO A 187 6.83 -14.13 -1.07
CA PRO A 187 6.38 -15.28 -1.84
C PRO A 187 6.75 -16.64 -1.22
N GLU A 188 7.78 -16.68 -0.37
CA GLU A 188 8.23 -17.92 0.29
C GLU A 188 7.28 -18.30 1.42
N THR A 189 6.91 -17.32 2.26
CA THR A 189 5.99 -17.54 3.38
C THR A 189 4.53 -17.35 2.99
N LYS A 190 4.25 -16.81 1.79
CA LYS A 190 2.90 -16.50 1.29
C LYS A 190 2.15 -15.49 2.17
N VAL A 191 2.90 -14.60 2.82
CA VAL A 191 2.37 -13.60 3.75
C VAL A 191 2.48 -12.21 3.13
N LEU A 192 1.40 -11.43 3.23
CA LEU A 192 1.42 -9.98 3.02
C LEU A 192 1.61 -9.32 4.37
N GLU A 193 2.69 -8.55 4.50
CA GLU A 193 3.05 -7.81 5.69
C GLU A 193 2.73 -6.33 5.49
N ALA A 194 2.26 -5.68 6.56
CA ALA A 194 2.12 -4.24 6.64
C ALA A 194 3.19 -3.67 7.58
N GLY A 195 3.83 -2.57 7.17
CA GLY A 195 4.81 -1.84 7.94
C GLY A 195 4.35 -0.41 8.14
N VAL A 196 4.65 0.16 9.31
CA VAL A 196 4.35 1.55 9.66
C VAL A 196 5.61 2.20 10.20
N GLY A 197 6.09 3.26 9.56
CA GLY A 197 7.31 3.94 9.99
C GLY A 197 8.50 2.99 10.07
N THR A 198 9.22 3.02 11.19
CA THR A 198 10.32 2.09 11.52
C THR A 198 9.87 0.92 12.40
N GLY A 199 8.56 0.75 12.58
CA GLY A 199 7.99 -0.30 13.42
C GLY A 199 8.17 -1.70 12.84
N SER A 200 7.95 -2.72 13.68
CA SER A 200 8.00 -4.11 13.23
C SER A 200 6.87 -4.42 12.23
N PRO A 201 7.15 -5.19 11.17
CA PRO A 201 6.13 -5.65 10.24
C PRO A 201 5.04 -6.46 10.96
N VAL A 202 3.79 -6.24 10.58
CA VAL A 202 2.62 -6.99 11.08
C VAL A 202 2.01 -7.78 9.93
N PRO A 203 1.74 -9.09 10.09
CA PRO A 203 1.10 -9.87 9.03
C PRO A 203 -0.35 -9.42 8.83
N LEU A 204 -0.68 -9.01 7.60
CA LEU A 204 -2.01 -8.55 7.20
C LEU A 204 -2.83 -9.69 6.57
N ALA A 205 -2.16 -10.54 5.79
CA ALA A 205 -2.80 -11.69 5.14
C ALA A 205 -1.83 -12.86 4.99
N PHE A 206 -2.37 -14.07 5.03
CA PHE A 206 -1.64 -15.33 4.86
C PHE A 206 -2.11 -16.06 3.61
N ASP A 207 -1.42 -17.13 3.21
CA ASP A 207 -1.81 -18.02 2.10
C ASP A 207 -2.14 -17.31 0.78
N LEU A 208 -1.47 -16.20 0.52
CA LEU A 208 -1.53 -15.57 -0.79
C LEU A 208 -0.62 -16.35 -1.75
N SER A 209 -1.13 -16.62 -2.94
CA SER A 209 -0.36 -17.22 -4.01
C SER A 209 0.33 -16.15 -4.86
N ARG A 210 -0.27 -14.96 -4.95
CA ARG A 210 0.28 -13.81 -5.66
C ARG A 210 -0.21 -12.51 -5.06
N PHE A 211 0.66 -11.51 -5.03
CA PHE A 211 0.33 -10.11 -4.83
C PHE A 211 1.09 -9.31 -5.89
N ARG A 212 0.38 -8.44 -6.61
CA ARG A 212 0.96 -7.57 -7.63
C ARG A 212 0.36 -6.17 -7.54
N VAL A 213 1.21 -5.17 -7.74
CA VAL A 213 0.86 -3.75 -7.86
C VAL A 213 1.17 -3.33 -9.30
N ASP A 214 0.16 -2.81 -10.00
CA ASP A 214 0.30 -2.19 -11.30
C ASP A 214 0.11 -0.67 -11.18
N TYR A 215 1.08 0.09 -11.66
CA TYR A 215 1.10 1.55 -11.70
C TYR A 215 0.60 2.01 -13.07
N ILE A 216 -0.58 2.63 -13.10
CA ILE A 216 -1.27 3.02 -14.31
C ILE A 216 -1.14 4.54 -14.47
N TYR A 217 -0.39 4.94 -15.49
CA TYR A 217 -0.17 6.31 -15.87
C TYR A 217 -1.04 6.68 -17.07
N GLU A 218 -1.55 7.91 -17.09
CA GLU A 218 -2.32 8.45 -18.22
C GLU A 218 -1.71 9.76 -18.72
N ALA A 219 -1.68 9.91 -20.05
CA ALA A 219 -1.39 11.19 -20.70
C ALA A 219 -2.66 12.02 -20.90
N THR A 220 -2.52 13.30 -21.20
CA THR A 220 -3.63 14.27 -21.40
C THR A 220 -4.62 13.87 -22.51
N ARG A 221 -4.28 12.93 -23.39
CA ARG A 221 -5.14 12.44 -24.49
C ARG A 221 -5.70 11.03 -24.25
N GLY A 222 -5.62 10.52 -23.02
CA GLY A 222 -6.15 9.20 -22.65
C GLY A 222 -5.25 8.02 -23.04
N ASP A 223 -4.02 8.28 -23.49
CA ASP A 223 -3.04 7.20 -23.66
C ASP A 223 -2.64 6.67 -22.29
N VAL A 224 -2.65 5.34 -22.14
CA VAL A 224 -2.32 4.66 -20.88
C VAL A 224 -0.95 4.00 -20.98
N LEU A 225 -0.13 4.17 -19.96
CA LEU A 225 1.15 3.50 -19.78
C LEU A 225 1.13 2.74 -18.44
N VAL A 226 1.38 1.43 -18.48
CA VAL A 226 1.36 0.57 -17.29
C VAL A 226 2.79 0.14 -16.95
N ASN A 227 3.18 0.27 -15.68
CA ASN A 227 4.49 -0.16 -15.16
C ASN A 227 5.65 0.29 -16.07
N PRO A 228 5.86 1.60 -16.26
CA PRO A 228 7.02 2.08 -17.02
C PRO A 228 8.32 1.54 -16.41
N SER A 229 9.31 1.24 -17.25
CA SER A 229 10.62 0.82 -16.77
C SER A 229 11.29 1.96 -16.01
N LEU A 230 11.64 1.71 -14.76
CA LEU A 230 12.30 2.68 -13.88
C LEU A 230 13.73 2.22 -13.57
N PRO A 231 14.66 3.16 -13.36
CA PRO A 231 15.95 2.87 -12.76
C PRO A 231 15.83 2.00 -11.50
N PRO A 232 16.76 1.04 -11.28
CA PRO A 232 16.74 0.21 -10.09
C PRO A 232 16.72 1.03 -8.80
N GLY A 233 15.82 0.69 -7.88
CA GLY A 233 15.71 1.35 -6.58
C GLY A 233 14.98 2.70 -6.59
N GLN A 234 14.48 3.15 -7.74
CA GLN A 234 13.65 4.36 -7.81
C GLN A 234 12.20 4.03 -7.43
N THR A 235 11.63 4.86 -6.55
CA THR A 235 10.18 4.84 -6.28
C THR A 235 9.45 5.36 -7.52
N PRO A 236 8.37 4.72 -7.99
CA PRO A 236 7.60 5.20 -9.12
C PRO A 236 7.19 6.67 -8.95
N PRO A 237 7.66 7.57 -9.83
CA PRO A 237 7.33 8.99 -9.73
C PRO A 237 5.88 9.20 -10.16
N ASN A 238 5.27 10.31 -9.76
CA ASN A 238 3.93 10.69 -10.21
C ASN A 238 3.93 11.18 -11.66
N GLU A 239 5.05 11.67 -12.20
CA GLU A 239 5.19 12.03 -13.61
C GLU A 239 6.35 11.27 -14.26
N VAL A 240 6.11 10.72 -15.46
CA VAL A 240 7.14 10.06 -16.26
C VAL A 240 7.05 10.56 -17.71
N SER A 241 8.20 10.82 -18.33
CA SER A 241 8.28 11.10 -19.76
C SER A 241 8.61 9.82 -20.52
N HIS A 242 7.76 9.46 -21.48
CA HIS A 242 7.96 8.29 -22.33
C HIS A 242 7.55 8.64 -23.77
N ASN A 243 8.43 8.38 -24.75
CA ASN A 243 8.21 8.70 -26.17
C ASN A 243 7.77 10.17 -26.42
N ASN A 244 8.46 11.13 -25.80
CA ASN A 244 8.15 12.57 -25.86
C ASN A 244 6.73 12.95 -25.37
N ARG A 245 6.10 12.11 -24.53
CA ARG A 245 4.84 12.40 -23.86
C ARG A 245 5.03 12.30 -22.35
N THR A 246 4.44 13.23 -21.62
CA THR A 246 4.35 13.17 -20.17
C THR A 246 3.11 12.36 -19.79
N TYR A 247 3.32 11.33 -18.97
CA TYR A 247 2.26 10.56 -18.35
C TYR A 247 2.26 10.84 -16.85
N THR A 248 1.06 10.96 -16.28
CA THR A 248 0.86 11.18 -14.85
C THR A 248 0.27 9.92 -14.24
N LEU A 249 0.77 9.49 -13.08
CA LEU A 249 0.23 8.37 -12.33
C LEU A 249 -1.20 8.72 -11.90
N ARG A 250 -2.18 7.96 -12.40
CA ARG A 250 -3.59 8.19 -12.08
C ARG A 250 -4.17 7.11 -11.21
N ARG A 251 -3.71 5.86 -11.36
CA ARG A 251 -4.35 4.73 -10.71
C ARG A 251 -3.32 3.70 -10.26
N LEU A 252 -3.56 3.16 -9.08
CA LEU A 252 -2.92 1.94 -8.60
C LEU A 252 -3.89 0.79 -8.74
N GLN A 253 -3.46 -0.29 -9.38
CA GLN A 253 -4.22 -1.52 -9.46
C GLN A 253 -3.52 -2.60 -8.65
N LEU A 254 -4.23 -3.15 -7.68
CA LEU A 254 -3.77 -4.32 -6.94
C LEU A 254 -4.38 -5.59 -7.50
N VAL A 255 -3.59 -6.65 -7.56
CA VAL A 255 -4.05 -8.00 -7.86
C VAL A 255 -3.60 -8.93 -6.73
N LEU A 256 -4.57 -9.52 -6.04
CA LEU A 256 -4.33 -10.52 -5.00
C LEU A 256 -4.88 -11.87 -5.45
N GLU A 257 -4.09 -12.92 -5.31
CA GLU A 257 -4.49 -14.28 -5.64
C GLU A 257 -4.32 -15.19 -4.42
N THR A 258 -5.29 -16.06 -4.19
CA THR A 258 -5.17 -17.15 -3.21
C THR A 258 -5.58 -18.47 -3.85
N GLY A 259 -4.88 -19.53 -3.50
CA GLY A 259 -5.17 -20.88 -3.95
C GLY A 259 -5.76 -21.72 -2.82
N PHE A 260 -6.74 -22.56 -3.15
CA PHE A 260 -7.21 -23.64 -2.28
C PHE A 260 -7.24 -24.98 -3.03
N PRO A 261 -6.92 -26.10 -2.35
CA PRO A 261 -7.04 -27.42 -2.95
C PRO A 261 -8.53 -27.79 -3.08
N SER A 262 -8.90 -28.33 -4.24
CA SER A 262 -10.23 -28.87 -4.50
C SER A 262 -10.12 -30.09 -5.41
N ARG A 263 -10.64 -31.23 -4.95
CA ARG A 263 -10.73 -32.48 -5.74
C ARG A 263 -9.38 -32.91 -6.37
N GLY A 264 -8.27 -32.75 -5.64
CA GLY A 264 -6.93 -33.11 -6.11
C GLY A 264 -6.31 -32.12 -7.11
N ARG A 265 -6.95 -30.97 -7.34
CA ARG A 265 -6.44 -29.87 -8.15
C ARG A 265 -6.29 -28.62 -7.29
N MET A 266 -5.34 -27.76 -7.66
CA MET A 266 -5.22 -26.45 -7.06
C MET A 266 -6.12 -25.48 -7.82
N LEU A 267 -7.13 -24.94 -7.16
CA LEU A 267 -7.95 -23.86 -7.71
C LEU A 267 -7.44 -22.53 -7.15
N SER A 268 -7.46 -21.47 -7.97
CA SER A 268 -7.11 -20.13 -7.51
C SER A 268 -8.23 -19.12 -7.74
N ARG A 269 -8.25 -18.10 -6.88
CA ARG A 269 -9.11 -16.93 -7.03
C ARG A 269 -8.26 -15.69 -6.97
N SER A 270 -8.49 -14.84 -7.97
CA SER A 270 -7.89 -13.52 -8.06
C SER A 270 -8.95 -12.47 -7.73
N TYR A 271 -8.52 -11.42 -7.02
CA TYR A 271 -9.29 -10.22 -6.77
C TYR A 271 -8.46 -9.03 -7.23
N THR A 272 -9.05 -8.19 -8.07
CA THR A 272 -8.44 -6.96 -8.57
C THR A 272 -9.12 -5.76 -7.93
N ALA A 273 -8.32 -4.85 -7.39
CA ALA A 273 -8.78 -3.59 -6.85
C ALA A 273 -8.11 -2.43 -7.58
N GLN A 274 -8.82 -1.33 -7.73
CA GLN A 274 -8.29 -0.12 -8.35
C GLN A 274 -8.52 1.06 -7.42
N VAL A 275 -7.49 1.89 -7.27
CA VAL A 275 -7.54 3.14 -6.51
C VAL A 275 -7.09 4.27 -7.41
N GLU A 276 -7.99 5.23 -7.60
CA GLU A 276 -7.67 6.49 -8.28
C GLU A 276 -6.90 7.39 -7.31
N LEU A 277 -5.78 7.92 -7.78
CA LEU A 277 -5.01 8.95 -7.10
C LEU A 277 -5.56 10.32 -7.54
N SER A 278 -6.29 10.97 -6.64
CA SER A 278 -6.75 12.34 -6.83
C SER A 278 -5.56 13.31 -6.80
N SER A 279 -5.49 14.23 -7.77
CA SER A 279 -4.54 15.34 -7.72
C SER A 279 -4.96 16.37 -6.66
N ASN A 280 -4.05 16.77 -5.78
CA ASN A 280 -4.27 17.88 -4.85
C ASN A 280 -4.03 19.22 -5.57
N THR A 281 -4.88 20.22 -5.31
CA THR A 281 -4.76 21.56 -5.91
C THR A 281 -3.89 22.52 -5.08
N GLN A 282 -3.56 22.16 -3.83
CA GLN A 282 -2.80 23.02 -2.90
C GLN A 282 -1.29 22.80 -2.94
N TYR A 283 -0.85 21.57 -3.18
CA TYR A 283 0.55 21.21 -3.42
C TYR A 283 0.60 19.95 -4.27
N ASP A 284 1.63 19.83 -5.10
CA ASP A 284 1.82 18.71 -6.01
C ASP A 284 3.14 18.03 -5.66
N VAL A 285 3.10 16.77 -5.21
CA VAL A 285 4.30 15.97 -4.99
C VAL A 285 4.52 15.16 -6.25
N LYS A 286 5.48 15.55 -7.08
CA LYS A 286 5.81 14.85 -8.33
C LYS A 286 6.66 13.62 -8.09
N GLN A 287 7.56 13.68 -7.13
CA GLN A 287 8.42 12.57 -6.77
C GLN A 287 8.92 12.71 -5.34
N ILE A 288 9.12 11.59 -4.65
CA ILE A 288 9.83 11.56 -3.37
C ILE A 288 11.23 11.01 -3.63
N LEU A 289 12.23 11.86 -3.44
CA LEU A 289 13.63 11.53 -3.58
C LEU A 289 14.15 10.89 -2.28
N PRO A 290 15.08 9.91 -2.38
CA PRO A 290 15.78 9.42 -1.20
C PRO A 290 16.64 10.55 -0.61
N CYS A 291 16.80 10.54 0.71
CA CYS A 291 17.80 11.39 1.37
C CYS A 291 19.21 10.82 1.22
N ARG A 292 20.24 11.60 1.60
CA ARG A 292 21.66 11.25 1.44
C ARG A 292 22.45 11.25 2.73
#